data_AF-A0A7W0CBU1-F1
#
_entry.id   AF-A0A7W0CBU1-F1
#
_cell.length_a   1.000
_cell.length_b   1.000
_cell.length_c   1.000
_cell.angle_alpha   90.00
_cell.angle_beta   90.00
_cell.angle_gamma   90.00
#
_symmetry.space_group_name_H-M   'P 1'
#
loop_
_entity.id
_entity.type
_entity.pdbx_description
1 polymer ?
#
loop_
_entity_poly.entity_id
_entity_poly.type
_entity_poly.pdbx_seq_one_letter_code
_entity_poly.pdbx_strand_id
1 'polypeptide(L)'
;MYIKFTYWMDEKNFKDIRKELEKKDIFPAAAKKTVCLPLSSKIPFGYIPPTAWSKFDLCRRQLSWYFASKFAGQYLLIAEKPLTQFGLDLLPETTIKKAKFRPKHLPDNETIKRLAEKEGFKHYCPPEFLDIGSMDEKMKDRWMKIMGVRGITYDEVFVEQCANHANFIEPEYFLDTANGIAPYSIGKTSKVCSACLEFFNIIGSKYKNKYVVPCPGAVLFGGMSVNKYYFVSSSQ
;
A
#
# COMPACT_ATOMS: atom_id res chain seq x y z
N MET A 1 -13.90 13.97 6.93
CA MET A 1 -12.68 13.35 7.50
C MET A 1 -12.31 12.17 6.62
N TYR A 2 -11.04 12.00 6.22
CA TYR A 2 -10.66 10.85 5.36
C TYR A 2 -10.51 9.57 6.19
N ILE A 3 -11.27 8.54 5.84
CA ILE A 3 -11.21 7.20 6.41
C ILE A 3 -11.53 6.14 5.34
N LYS A 4 -10.82 5.02 5.38
CA LYS A 4 -11.14 3.81 4.61
C LYS A 4 -11.01 2.57 5.49
N PHE A 5 -11.84 1.57 5.22
CA PHE A 5 -11.86 0.26 5.85
C PHE A 5 -11.59 -0.77 4.76
N THR A 6 -10.71 -1.73 5.03
CA THR A 6 -10.29 -2.73 4.05
C THR A 6 -10.71 -4.12 4.51
N TYR A 7 -11.10 -4.98 3.57
CA TYR A 7 -11.59 -6.33 3.86
C TYR A 7 -11.06 -7.28 2.79
N TRP A 8 -10.30 -8.27 3.21
CA TRP A 8 -9.85 -9.36 2.36
C TRP A 8 -10.80 -10.54 2.45
N MET A 9 -11.11 -11.15 1.30
CA MET A 9 -12.05 -12.27 1.22
C MET A 9 -11.85 -13.07 -0.07
N ASP A 10 -12.23 -14.34 -0.05
CA ASP A 10 -12.31 -15.14 -1.27
C ASP A 10 -13.42 -14.65 -2.22
N GLU A 11 -13.45 -15.22 -3.43
CA GLU A 11 -14.40 -14.85 -4.46
C GLU A 11 -15.87 -15.11 -4.08
N LYS A 12 -16.16 -16.20 -3.37
CA LYS A 12 -17.52 -16.55 -2.98
C LYS A 12 -18.04 -15.53 -1.98
N ASN A 13 -17.27 -15.29 -0.92
CA ASN A 13 -17.58 -14.31 0.11
C ASN A 13 -17.71 -12.89 -0.48
N PHE A 14 -16.83 -12.52 -1.42
CA PHE A 14 -16.97 -11.25 -2.14
C PHE A 14 -18.27 -11.14 -2.93
N LYS A 15 -18.66 -12.19 -3.68
CA LYS A 15 -19.90 -12.21 -4.45
C LYS A 15 -21.12 -12.08 -3.55
N ASP A 16 -21.12 -12.74 -2.40
CA ASP A 16 -22.23 -12.70 -1.45
C ASP A 16 -22.32 -11.32 -0.78
N ILE A 17 -21.22 -10.76 -0.28
CA ILE A 17 -21.17 -9.40 0.27
C ILE A 17 -21.60 -8.36 -0.76
N ARG A 18 -21.14 -8.50 -2.00
CA ARG A 18 -21.52 -7.60 -3.09
C ARG A 18 -23.03 -7.61 -3.32
N LYS A 19 -23.67 -8.78 -3.36
CA LYS A 19 -25.13 -8.89 -3.49
C LYS A 19 -25.87 -8.22 -2.33
N GLU A 20 -25.38 -8.37 -1.10
CA GLU A 20 -25.99 -7.73 0.08
C GLU A 20 -25.85 -6.20 0.05
N LEU A 21 -24.73 -5.68 -0.47
CA LEU A 21 -24.55 -4.25 -0.71
C LEU A 21 -25.47 -3.75 -1.84
N GLU A 22 -25.61 -4.51 -2.93
CA GLU A 22 -26.48 -4.17 -4.06
C GLU A 22 -27.96 -4.09 -3.64
N LYS A 23 -28.42 -4.96 -2.72
CA LYS A 23 -29.76 -4.86 -2.10
C LYS A 23 -30.00 -3.56 -1.32
N LYS A 24 -28.94 -2.81 -1.02
CA LYS A 24 -28.96 -1.54 -0.27
C LYS A 24 -28.57 -0.35 -1.18
N ASP A 25 -28.68 -0.54 -2.49
CA ASP A 25 -28.32 0.44 -3.53
C ASP A 25 -26.84 0.87 -3.48
N ILE A 26 -25.96 0.00 -2.98
CA ILE A 26 -24.51 0.23 -2.94
C ILE A 26 -23.86 -0.67 -3.99
N PHE A 27 -23.21 -0.04 -4.96
CA PHE A 27 -22.53 -0.72 -6.07
C PHE A 27 -21.01 -0.46 -5.99
N PRO A 28 -20.22 -1.35 -5.37
CA PRO A 28 -18.78 -1.16 -5.25
C PRO A 28 -18.08 -1.01 -6.61
N ALA A 29 -17.28 0.05 -6.77
CA ALA A 29 -16.55 0.33 -8.00
C ALA A 29 -15.31 -0.58 -8.16
N ALA A 30 -15.19 -1.24 -9.30
CA ALA A 30 -14.07 -2.12 -9.60
C ALA A 30 -12.78 -1.35 -9.95
N ALA A 31 -11.67 -1.66 -9.28
CA ALA A 31 -10.33 -1.21 -9.65
C ALA A 31 -9.80 -2.04 -10.83
N LYS A 32 -10.14 -1.64 -12.06
CA LYS A 32 -9.79 -2.41 -13.27
C LYS A 32 -8.32 -2.29 -13.69
N LYS A 33 -7.64 -1.21 -13.31
CA LYS A 33 -6.25 -0.92 -13.72
C LYS A 33 -5.34 -0.72 -12.50
N THR A 34 -5.62 0.28 -11.68
CA THR A 34 -4.74 0.68 -10.56
C THR A 34 -5.33 0.26 -9.22
N VAL A 35 -4.58 -0.53 -8.44
CA VAL A 35 -5.05 -1.05 -7.14
C VAL A 35 -5.26 0.05 -6.08
N CYS A 36 -4.61 1.22 -6.23
CA CYS A 36 -4.84 2.37 -5.34
C CYS A 36 -6.14 3.13 -5.63
N LEU A 37 -6.83 2.89 -6.75
CA LEU A 37 -8.00 3.69 -7.16
C LEU A 37 -9.08 3.77 -6.05
N PRO A 38 -9.48 2.68 -5.38
CA PRO A 38 -10.52 2.75 -4.34
C PRO A 38 -10.13 3.54 -3.08
N LEU A 39 -8.86 3.91 -2.91
CA LEU A 39 -8.44 4.82 -1.84
C LEU A 39 -8.95 6.25 -2.06
N SER A 40 -9.44 6.59 -3.25
CA SER A 40 -10.02 7.89 -3.56
C SER A 40 -11.21 8.21 -2.65
N SER A 41 -11.26 9.46 -2.17
CA SER A 41 -12.44 9.98 -1.45
C SER A 41 -13.68 10.06 -2.33
N LYS A 42 -13.52 9.97 -3.66
CA LYS A 42 -14.64 9.94 -4.62
C LYS A 42 -15.25 8.55 -4.79
N ILE A 43 -14.64 7.51 -4.21
CA ILE A 43 -15.10 6.12 -4.32
C ILE A 43 -15.47 5.64 -2.91
N PRO A 44 -16.73 5.79 -2.47
CA PRO A 44 -17.15 5.37 -1.13
C PRO A 44 -17.00 3.86 -0.92
N PHE A 45 -17.31 3.06 -1.94
CA PHE A 45 -17.13 1.62 -1.98
C PHE A 45 -16.43 1.24 -3.28
N GLY A 46 -15.31 0.54 -3.17
CA GLY A 46 -14.61 -0.02 -4.33
C GLY A 46 -13.92 -1.31 -3.96
N TYR A 47 -13.56 -2.09 -4.97
CA TYR A 47 -12.91 -3.38 -4.77
C TYR A 47 -11.81 -3.63 -5.78
N ILE A 48 -10.88 -4.50 -5.42
CA ILE A 48 -9.73 -4.87 -6.24
C ILE A 48 -9.81 -6.39 -6.47
N PRO A 49 -10.07 -6.84 -7.71
CA PRO A 49 -10.01 -8.26 -8.02
C PRO A 49 -8.55 -8.76 -8.07
N PRO A 50 -8.29 -10.06 -7.88
CA PRO A 50 -6.94 -10.64 -7.97
C PRO A 50 -6.21 -10.28 -9.27
N THR A 51 -6.95 -10.20 -10.39
CA THR A 51 -6.37 -9.87 -11.70
C THR A 51 -5.90 -8.42 -11.82
N ALA A 52 -6.26 -7.52 -10.91
CA ALA A 52 -5.83 -6.11 -10.97
C ALA A 52 -4.38 -5.90 -10.53
N TRP A 53 -3.83 -6.81 -9.71
CA TRP A 53 -2.49 -6.67 -9.13
C TRP A 53 -1.36 -6.78 -10.15
N SER A 54 -1.62 -7.38 -11.33
CA SER A 54 -0.66 -7.49 -12.43
C SER A 54 -0.99 -6.64 -13.65
N LYS A 55 -2.07 -5.85 -13.63
CA LYS A 55 -2.60 -5.15 -14.82
C LYS A 55 -1.94 -3.83 -15.16
N PHE A 56 -1.37 -3.13 -14.18
CA PHE A 56 -0.81 -1.81 -14.41
C PHE A 56 0.70 -1.85 -14.46
N ASP A 57 1.26 -1.67 -15.66
CA ASP A 57 2.68 -1.86 -15.92
C ASP A 57 3.59 -1.02 -15.02
N LEU A 58 3.18 0.20 -14.62
CA LEU A 58 4.00 1.04 -13.76
C LEU A 58 4.11 0.55 -12.31
N CYS A 59 3.21 -0.33 -11.87
CA CYS A 59 3.24 -0.91 -10.53
C CYS A 59 3.39 -2.43 -10.55
N ARG A 60 3.34 -3.09 -11.71
CA ARG A 60 3.27 -4.55 -11.84
C ARG A 60 4.41 -5.24 -11.12
N ARG A 61 5.65 -4.76 -11.31
CA ARG A 61 6.85 -5.25 -10.63
C ARG A 61 6.72 -5.09 -9.12
N GLN A 62 6.32 -3.89 -8.68
CA GLN A 62 6.22 -3.55 -7.27
C GLN A 62 5.07 -4.28 -6.57
N LEU A 63 4.05 -4.72 -7.31
CA LEU A 63 2.90 -5.45 -6.77
C LEU A 63 3.10 -6.97 -6.76
N SER A 64 4.27 -7.49 -7.16
CA SER A 64 4.62 -8.91 -7.03
C SER A 64 4.46 -9.43 -5.60
N TRP A 65 4.68 -8.55 -4.61
CA TRP A 65 4.44 -8.80 -3.18
C TRP A 65 3.05 -9.36 -2.87
N TYR A 66 2.02 -8.97 -3.63
CA TYR A 66 0.67 -9.52 -3.45
C TYR A 66 0.64 -11.03 -3.70
N PHE A 67 1.29 -11.50 -4.76
CA PHE A 67 1.30 -12.92 -5.13
C PHE A 67 2.14 -13.78 -4.17
N ALA A 68 3.12 -13.18 -3.50
CA ALA A 68 3.90 -13.83 -2.46
C ALA A 68 3.23 -13.76 -1.06
N SER A 69 2.09 -13.08 -0.93
CA SER A 69 1.43 -12.86 0.36
C SER A 69 0.33 -13.88 0.66
N LYS A 70 -0.11 -13.92 1.92
CA LYS A 70 -1.28 -14.69 2.35
C LYS A 70 -2.61 -14.27 1.67
N PHE A 71 -2.63 -13.10 1.03
CA PHE A 71 -3.81 -12.55 0.35
C PHE A 71 -3.86 -12.92 -1.14
N ALA A 72 -2.87 -13.68 -1.64
CA ALA A 72 -2.84 -14.10 -3.03
C ALA A 72 -4.15 -14.82 -3.42
N GLY A 73 -4.74 -14.39 -4.54
CA GLY A 73 -6.02 -14.91 -5.03
C GLY A 73 -7.27 -14.29 -4.39
N GLN A 74 -7.13 -13.43 -3.38
CA GLN A 74 -8.27 -12.81 -2.69
C GLN A 74 -8.72 -11.49 -3.31
N TYR A 75 -9.99 -11.18 -3.11
CA TYR A 75 -10.57 -9.87 -3.39
C TYR A 75 -10.31 -8.94 -2.21
N LEU A 76 -10.04 -7.67 -2.50
CA LEU A 76 -9.96 -6.61 -1.50
C LEU A 76 -11.11 -5.63 -1.68
N LEU A 77 -12.01 -5.57 -0.72
CA LEU A 77 -13.06 -4.55 -0.65
C LEU A 77 -12.58 -3.38 0.20
N ILE A 78 -12.85 -2.16 -0.24
CA ILE A 78 -12.46 -0.92 0.40
C ILE A 78 -13.69 -0.04 0.53
N ALA A 79 -14.04 0.33 1.76
CA ALA A 79 -15.25 1.08 2.10
C ALA A 79 -14.91 2.33 2.91
N GLU A 80 -15.71 3.39 2.78
CA GLU A 80 -15.62 4.60 3.59
C GLU A 80 -16.32 4.45 4.96
N LYS A 81 -17.22 3.48 5.08
CA LYS A 81 -17.93 3.12 6.31
C LYS A 81 -17.69 1.64 6.63
N PRO A 82 -17.69 1.24 7.91
CA PRO A 82 -17.54 -0.16 8.27
C PRO A 82 -18.75 -0.97 7.78
N LEU A 83 -18.52 -2.23 7.37
CA LEU A 83 -19.57 -3.09 6.82
C LEU A 83 -20.68 -3.40 7.84
N THR A 84 -20.36 -3.36 9.13
CA THR A 84 -21.31 -3.53 10.23
C THR A 84 -22.45 -2.49 10.20
N GLN A 85 -22.21 -1.28 9.68
CA GLN A 85 -23.28 -0.28 9.48
C GLN A 85 -24.30 -0.68 8.41
N PHE A 86 -24.00 -1.70 7.62
CA PHE A 86 -24.90 -2.25 6.60
C PHE A 86 -25.48 -3.60 7.01
N GLY A 87 -25.27 -4.05 8.25
CA GLY A 87 -25.74 -5.35 8.74
C GLY A 87 -24.87 -6.53 8.31
N LEU A 88 -23.64 -6.26 7.88
CA LEU A 88 -22.65 -7.28 7.52
C LEU A 88 -21.63 -7.37 8.66
N ASP A 89 -21.67 -8.47 9.41
CA ASP A 89 -20.78 -8.70 10.55
C ASP A 89 -19.39 -9.16 10.10
N LEU A 90 -18.67 -8.24 9.45
CA LEU A 90 -17.29 -8.44 9.03
C LEU A 90 -16.45 -7.29 9.56
N LEU A 91 -15.40 -7.63 10.31
CA LEU A 91 -14.42 -6.67 10.80
C LEU A 91 -13.40 -6.33 9.71
N PRO A 92 -12.92 -5.07 9.66
CA PRO A 92 -11.92 -4.66 8.68
C PRO A 92 -10.56 -5.29 8.99
N GLU A 93 -9.81 -5.67 7.96
CA GLU A 93 -8.39 -6.02 8.09
C GLU A 93 -7.59 -4.79 8.54
N THR A 94 -7.82 -3.65 7.87
CA THR A 94 -7.24 -2.36 8.25
C THR A 94 -8.23 -1.21 8.20
N THR A 95 -8.00 -0.24 9.07
CA THR A 95 -8.58 1.11 8.98
C THR A 95 -7.49 2.12 8.65
N ILE A 96 -7.69 2.88 7.58
CA ILE A 96 -6.75 3.89 7.07
C ILE A 96 -7.34 5.27 7.33
N LYS A 97 -6.64 6.14 8.04
CA LYS A 97 -7.07 7.51 8.38
C LYS A 97 -5.98 8.51 8.06
N LYS A 98 -6.33 9.71 7.61
CA LYS A 98 -5.34 10.79 7.48
C LYS A 98 -4.84 11.20 8.86
N ALA A 99 -3.52 11.28 9.05
CA ALA A 99 -2.91 11.57 10.34
C ALA A 99 -2.24 12.94 10.37
N LYS A 100 -2.29 13.61 11.53
CA LYS A 100 -1.43 14.76 11.84
C LYS A 100 -0.13 14.25 12.46
N PHE A 101 0.64 13.48 11.69
CA PHE A 101 1.92 12.92 12.13
C PHE A 101 3.08 13.52 11.32
N ARG A 102 4.19 13.76 12.01
CA ARG A 102 5.49 14.10 11.43
C ARG A 102 6.57 13.34 12.21
N PRO A 103 7.43 12.55 11.55
CA PRO A 103 8.50 11.87 12.26
C PRO A 103 9.51 12.90 12.77
N LYS A 104 10.11 12.62 13.93
CA LYS A 104 11.18 13.44 14.49
C LYS A 104 12.50 13.23 13.73
N HIS A 105 12.72 12.02 13.25
CA HIS A 105 13.95 11.61 12.56
C HIS A 105 13.59 10.88 11.27
N LEU A 106 14.42 11.10 10.25
CA LEU A 106 14.42 10.35 9.00
C LEU A 106 15.85 9.84 8.77
N PRO A 107 16.02 8.72 8.06
CA PRO A 107 17.34 8.19 7.77
C PRO A 107 18.14 9.12 6.86
N ASP A 108 19.45 9.07 7.04
CA ASP A 108 20.42 9.55 6.07
C ASP A 108 20.64 8.51 4.95
N ASN A 109 21.45 8.88 3.96
CA ASN A 109 21.69 8.03 2.79
C ASN A 109 22.42 6.72 3.13
N GLU A 110 23.31 6.73 4.12
CA GLU A 110 24.01 5.52 4.57
C GLU A 110 23.03 4.54 5.23
N THR A 111 22.14 5.06 6.07
CA THR A 111 21.09 4.26 6.69
C THR A 111 20.10 3.73 5.66
N ILE A 112 19.71 4.53 4.66
CA ILE A 112 18.86 4.06 3.55
C ILE A 112 19.47 2.84 2.85
N LYS A 113 20.76 2.90 2.48
CA LYS A 113 21.45 1.76 1.84
C LYS A 113 21.45 0.54 2.74
N ARG A 114 21.82 0.70 4.01
CA ARG A 114 21.85 -0.40 4.98
C ARG A 114 20.46 -1.02 5.20
N LEU A 115 19.41 -0.21 5.27
CA LEU A 115 18.03 -0.68 5.40
C LEU A 115 17.60 -1.51 4.18
N ALA A 116 17.95 -1.07 2.97
CA ALA A 116 17.65 -1.79 1.73
C ALA A 116 18.34 -3.16 1.64
N GLU A 117 19.43 -3.36 2.37
CA GLU A 117 20.23 -4.59 2.37
C GLU A 117 19.89 -5.54 3.53
N LYS A 118 18.90 -5.21 4.37
CA LYS A 118 18.52 -6.06 5.50
C LYS A 118 18.14 -7.47 5.08
N GLU A 119 18.64 -8.45 5.83
CA GLU A 119 18.35 -9.87 5.58
C GLU A 119 16.86 -10.20 5.67
N GLY A 120 16.14 -9.61 6.63
CA GLY A 120 14.69 -9.77 6.69
C GLY A 120 13.98 -9.26 5.44
N PHE A 121 14.42 -8.14 4.87
CA PHE A 121 13.86 -7.65 3.61
C PHE A 121 14.15 -8.63 2.46
N LYS A 122 15.40 -9.08 2.30
CA LYS A 122 15.78 -10.04 1.25
C LYS A 122 15.02 -11.36 1.35
N HIS A 123 14.76 -11.84 2.57
CA HIS A 123 14.06 -13.09 2.81
C HIS A 123 12.59 -13.04 2.34
N TYR A 124 11.90 -11.93 2.57
CA TYR A 124 10.48 -11.78 2.18
C TYR A 124 10.29 -11.16 0.79
N CYS A 125 11.31 -10.54 0.22
CA CYS A 125 11.20 -9.82 -1.04
C CYS A 125 11.04 -10.79 -2.22
N PRO A 126 9.97 -10.66 -3.03
CA PRO A 126 9.81 -11.46 -4.24
C PRO A 126 10.96 -11.18 -5.23
N PRO A 127 11.50 -12.20 -5.92
CA PRO A 127 12.54 -12.02 -6.93
C PRO A 127 12.13 -11.03 -8.03
N GLU A 128 10.86 -11.06 -8.46
CA GLU A 128 10.33 -10.15 -9.48
C GLU A 128 10.38 -8.70 -9.02
N PHE A 129 10.28 -8.44 -7.70
CA PHE A 129 10.47 -7.08 -7.20
C PHE A 129 11.92 -6.62 -7.40
N LEU A 130 12.92 -7.47 -7.18
CA LEU A 130 14.32 -7.07 -7.30
C LEU A 130 14.81 -6.97 -8.75
N ASP A 131 14.07 -7.55 -9.70
CA ASP A 131 14.40 -7.52 -11.12
C ASP A 131 14.11 -6.15 -11.76
N ILE A 132 14.96 -5.17 -11.46
CA ILE A 132 14.99 -3.88 -12.15
C ILE A 132 15.84 -3.93 -13.43
N GLY A 133 16.67 -4.96 -13.58
CA GLY A 133 17.56 -5.14 -14.72
C GLY A 133 16.83 -5.50 -16.01
N SER A 134 15.68 -6.18 -15.91
CA SER A 134 14.81 -6.46 -17.06
C SER A 134 14.05 -5.24 -17.58
N MET A 135 14.04 -4.12 -16.84
CA MET A 135 13.45 -2.87 -17.32
C MET A 135 14.44 -2.13 -18.21
N ASP A 136 14.08 -1.90 -19.47
CA ASP A 136 14.88 -1.04 -20.33
C ASP A 136 14.88 0.42 -19.82
N GLU A 137 15.90 1.19 -20.22
CA GLU A 137 16.06 2.59 -19.79
C GLU A 137 14.87 3.49 -20.19
N LYS A 138 14.21 3.22 -21.33
CA LYS A 138 13.03 3.99 -21.74
C LYS A 138 11.85 3.75 -20.81
N MET A 139 11.69 2.53 -20.30
CA MET A 139 10.66 2.20 -19.31
C MET A 139 10.96 2.87 -17.97
N LYS A 140 12.23 2.87 -17.52
CA LYS A 140 12.66 3.57 -16.30
C LYS A 140 12.39 5.08 -16.43
N ASP A 141 12.81 5.72 -17.51
CA ASP A 141 12.56 7.14 -17.77
C ASP A 141 11.07 7.47 -17.83
N ARG A 142 10.29 6.65 -18.53
CA ARG A 142 8.83 6.79 -18.59
C ARG A 142 8.20 6.69 -17.21
N TRP A 143 8.65 5.74 -16.39
CA TRP A 143 8.18 5.59 -15.01
C TRP A 143 8.50 6.83 -14.20
N MET A 144 9.75 7.30 -14.21
CA MET A 144 10.21 8.49 -13.47
C MET A 144 9.40 9.73 -13.87
N LYS A 145 9.19 9.92 -15.18
CA LYS A 145 8.38 11.03 -15.73
C LYS A 145 6.93 10.98 -15.27
N ILE A 146 6.27 9.83 -15.38
CA ILE A 146 4.86 9.69 -14.98
C ILE A 146 4.71 9.85 -13.47
N MET A 147 5.63 9.28 -12.69
CA MET A 147 5.61 9.36 -11.23
C MET A 147 6.11 10.71 -10.69
N GLY A 148 6.57 11.61 -11.57
CA GLY A 148 7.04 12.94 -11.19
C GLY A 148 8.31 12.94 -10.34
N VAL A 149 9.13 11.90 -10.46
CA VAL A 149 10.43 11.80 -9.77
C VAL A 149 11.47 12.51 -10.62
N ARG A 150 12.23 13.42 -10.01
CA ARG A 150 13.22 14.28 -10.69
C ARG A 150 14.49 14.41 -9.86
N GLY A 151 15.62 14.61 -10.53
CA GLY A 151 16.91 14.92 -9.92
C GLY A 151 17.64 13.74 -9.28
N ILE A 152 17.18 12.51 -9.52
CA ILE A 152 17.80 11.25 -9.11
C ILE A 152 17.57 10.20 -10.19
N THR A 153 18.39 9.15 -10.22
CA THR A 153 18.25 8.01 -11.12
C THR A 153 17.16 7.04 -10.66
N TYR A 154 16.78 6.11 -11.53
CA TYR A 154 15.84 5.05 -11.17
C TYR A 154 16.43 4.12 -10.09
N ASP A 155 17.70 3.78 -10.20
CA ASP A 155 18.41 2.94 -9.22
C ASP A 155 18.47 3.60 -7.84
N GLU A 156 18.75 4.90 -7.78
CA GLU A 156 18.74 5.67 -6.53
C GLU A 156 17.37 5.66 -5.86
N VAL A 157 16.29 5.91 -6.63
CA VAL A 157 14.94 5.84 -6.06
C VAL A 157 14.56 4.41 -5.68
N PHE A 158 15.07 3.40 -6.39
CA PHE A 158 14.77 2.01 -6.08
C PHE A 158 15.37 1.58 -4.74
N VAL A 159 16.59 2.01 -4.41
CA VAL A 159 17.19 1.76 -3.09
C VAL A 159 16.32 2.36 -1.97
N GLU A 160 15.83 3.60 -2.15
CA GLU A 160 14.92 4.25 -1.20
C GLU A 160 13.60 3.49 -1.04
N GLN A 161 13.07 2.95 -2.13
CA GLN A 161 11.86 2.13 -2.13
C GLN A 161 12.06 0.82 -1.36
N CYS A 162 13.16 0.12 -1.59
CA CYS A 162 13.55 -1.07 -0.83
C CYS A 162 13.68 -0.76 0.66
N ALA A 163 14.42 0.29 1.01
CA ALA A 163 14.61 0.72 2.40
C ALA A 163 13.27 1.02 3.10
N ASN A 164 12.34 1.67 2.40
CA ASN A 164 11.02 1.95 2.96
C ASN A 164 10.25 0.67 3.27
N HIS A 165 10.17 -0.28 2.33
CA HIS A 165 9.53 -1.58 2.58
C HIS A 165 10.24 -2.36 3.69
N ALA A 166 11.57 -2.37 3.69
CA ALA A 166 12.39 -3.00 4.72
C ALA A 166 12.05 -2.46 6.12
N ASN A 167 11.84 -1.15 6.28
CA ASN A 167 11.46 -0.56 7.56
C ASN A 167 10.06 -0.98 8.04
N PHE A 168 9.17 -1.44 7.15
CA PHE A 168 7.90 -2.05 7.55
C PHE A 168 8.00 -3.54 7.85
N ILE A 169 9.12 -4.19 7.52
CA ILE A 169 9.40 -5.60 7.84
C ILE A 169 10.23 -5.66 9.13
N GLU A 170 11.37 -4.97 9.18
CA GLU A 170 12.27 -4.87 10.33
C GLU A 170 12.55 -3.39 10.65
N PRO A 171 11.67 -2.74 11.43
CA PRO A 171 11.72 -1.32 11.70
C PRO A 171 12.94 -0.91 12.52
N GLU A 172 13.54 0.18 12.09
CA GLU A 172 14.40 1.04 12.94
C GLU A 172 13.79 2.42 13.13
N TYR A 173 12.91 2.81 12.21
CA TYR A 173 12.17 4.06 12.25
C TYR A 173 10.72 3.77 12.61
N PHE A 174 10.41 3.88 13.90
CA PHE A 174 9.10 3.61 14.47
C PHE A 174 8.77 4.56 15.63
N LEU A 175 7.52 4.51 16.09
CA LEU A 175 7.09 5.10 17.35
C LEU A 175 6.77 4.01 18.37
N ASP A 176 7.10 4.25 19.63
CA ASP A 176 6.54 3.47 20.72
C ASP A 176 5.07 3.83 20.92
N THR A 177 4.21 2.83 20.98
CA THR A 177 2.78 2.98 21.25
C THR A 177 2.37 2.03 22.36
N ALA A 178 1.20 2.25 22.95
CA ALA A 178 0.64 1.33 23.95
C ALA A 178 0.44 -0.11 23.42
N ASN A 179 0.40 -0.31 22.10
CA ASN A 179 0.25 -1.62 21.47
C ASN A 179 1.56 -2.12 20.83
N GLY A 180 2.71 -1.69 21.34
CA GLY A 180 4.03 -1.99 20.75
C GLY A 180 4.48 -0.92 19.76
N ILE A 181 5.32 -1.28 18.80
CA ILE A 181 5.90 -0.30 17.87
C ILE A 181 4.97 -0.01 16.68
N ALA A 182 5.06 1.21 16.15
CA ALA A 182 4.39 1.63 14.93
C ALA A 182 5.42 2.13 13.90
N PRO A 183 5.84 1.30 12.93
CA PRO A 183 6.75 1.75 11.89
C PRO A 183 6.11 2.83 11.01
N TYR A 184 6.95 3.66 10.44
CA TYR A 184 6.51 4.71 9.53
C TYR A 184 7.32 4.75 8.24
N SER A 185 6.71 5.29 7.18
CA SER A 185 7.39 5.52 5.91
C SER A 185 8.57 6.45 6.14
N ILE A 186 9.74 6.08 5.63
CA ILE A 186 10.98 6.85 5.80
C ILE A 186 11.27 7.76 4.60
N GLY A 187 10.52 7.59 3.51
CA GLY A 187 10.62 8.41 2.30
C GLY A 187 9.46 9.40 2.17
N LYS A 188 9.72 10.50 1.46
CA LYS A 188 8.66 11.36 0.91
C LYS A 188 7.92 10.64 -0.23
N THR A 189 6.77 11.16 -0.67
CA THR A 189 5.94 10.51 -1.71
C THR A 189 6.72 10.07 -2.94
N SER A 190 7.66 10.89 -3.44
CA SER A 190 8.47 10.55 -4.63
C SER A 190 9.49 9.42 -4.42
N LYS A 191 9.73 9.00 -3.18
CA LYS A 191 10.70 7.98 -2.77
C LYS A 191 10.04 6.69 -2.27
N VAL A 192 8.72 6.68 -2.14
CA VAL A 192 7.93 5.50 -1.75
C VAL A 192 7.33 4.88 -3.01
N CYS A 193 7.37 3.56 -3.16
CA CYS A 193 6.58 2.85 -4.17
C CYS A 193 5.49 2.02 -3.52
N SER A 194 4.46 1.71 -4.30
CA SER A 194 3.40 0.76 -3.93
C SER A 194 2.94 0.81 -2.48
N ALA A 195 2.72 2.01 -1.93
CA ALA A 195 2.26 2.22 -0.55
C ALA A 195 0.96 1.46 -0.23
N CYS A 196 0.24 1.01 -1.26
CA CYS A 196 -0.86 0.04 -1.19
C CYS A 196 -0.49 -1.21 -0.39
N LEU A 197 0.75 -1.69 -0.48
CA LEU A 197 1.20 -2.89 0.22
C LEU A 197 1.11 -2.69 1.73
N GLU A 198 1.51 -1.54 2.25
CA GLU A 198 1.39 -1.21 3.67
C GLU A 198 -0.05 -0.81 4.05
N PHE A 199 -0.74 -0.08 3.18
CA PHE A 199 -2.15 0.30 3.41
C PHE A 199 -3.06 -0.91 3.55
N PHE A 200 -2.82 -1.94 2.74
CA PHE A 200 -3.64 -3.14 2.65
C PHE A 200 -3.09 -4.31 3.46
N ASN A 201 -2.12 -4.03 4.35
CA ASN A 201 -1.53 -5.00 5.28
C ASN A 201 -0.75 -6.15 4.62
N ILE A 202 -0.37 -6.03 3.34
CA ILE A 202 0.48 -7.02 2.65
C ILE A 202 1.89 -6.98 3.25
N ILE A 203 2.43 -5.78 3.44
CA ILE A 203 3.71 -5.55 4.13
C ILE A 203 3.44 -4.96 5.52
N GLY A 204 4.17 -5.46 6.52
CA GLY A 204 4.08 -4.99 7.91
C GLY A 204 2.84 -5.48 8.65
N SER A 205 2.22 -6.60 8.24
CA SER A 205 1.04 -7.20 8.87
C SER A 205 1.24 -7.52 10.36
N LYS A 206 2.47 -7.82 10.77
CA LYS A 206 2.83 -8.06 12.18
C LYS A 206 2.74 -6.82 13.08
N TYR A 207 2.60 -5.63 12.50
CA TYR A 207 2.46 -4.38 13.25
C TYR A 207 1.03 -3.89 13.20
N LYS A 208 0.41 -3.83 14.38
CA LYS A 208 -0.96 -3.32 14.57
C LYS A 208 -1.12 -1.90 14.06
N ASN A 209 -0.12 -1.04 14.28
CA ASN A 209 -0.16 0.36 13.92
C ASN A 209 0.96 0.69 12.93
N LYS A 210 0.66 1.50 11.90
CA LYS A 210 1.64 1.97 10.91
C LYS A 210 1.32 3.39 10.48
N TYR A 211 2.34 4.17 10.09
CA TYR A 211 2.16 5.48 9.48
C TYR A 211 2.74 5.51 8.07
N VAL A 212 1.89 5.57 7.07
CA VAL A 212 2.28 5.37 5.68
C VAL A 212 2.14 6.67 4.89
N VAL A 213 3.16 7.02 4.12
CA VAL A 213 3.12 8.09 3.12
C VAL A 213 2.69 7.49 1.78
N PRO A 214 1.76 8.11 1.03
CA PRO A 214 1.37 7.59 -0.27
C PRO A 214 2.52 7.67 -1.27
N CYS A 215 2.68 6.63 -2.10
CA CYS A 215 3.51 6.66 -3.29
C CYS A 215 2.92 7.57 -4.38
N PRO A 216 3.65 7.91 -5.45
CA PRO A 216 3.14 8.81 -6.48
C PRO A 216 1.89 8.25 -7.17
N GLY A 217 1.84 6.93 -7.40
CA GLY A 217 0.64 6.28 -7.93
C GLY A 217 -0.58 6.42 -7.02
N ALA A 218 -0.43 6.32 -5.70
CA ALA A 218 -1.54 6.52 -4.76
C ALA A 218 -2.01 7.99 -4.70
N VAL A 219 -1.12 8.95 -4.97
CA VAL A 219 -1.51 10.36 -5.16
C VAL A 219 -2.25 10.54 -6.48
N LEU A 220 -1.67 10.08 -7.60
CA LEU A 220 -2.20 10.30 -8.95
C LEU A 220 -3.53 9.60 -9.17
N PHE A 221 -3.66 8.35 -8.74
CA PHE A 221 -4.83 7.52 -9.02
C PHE A 221 -5.76 7.35 -7.82
N GLY A 222 -5.21 7.36 -6.61
CA GLY A 222 -5.99 7.26 -5.36
C GLY A 222 -6.35 8.63 -4.76
N GLY A 223 -5.93 9.75 -5.35
CA GLY A 223 -6.26 11.10 -4.86
C GLY A 223 -5.71 11.42 -3.47
N MET A 224 -4.70 10.68 -3.01
CA MET A 224 -4.12 10.89 -1.68
C MET A 224 -3.25 12.16 -1.64
N SER A 225 -3.05 12.72 -0.45
CA SER A 225 -2.28 13.96 -0.29
C SER A 225 -0.77 13.68 -0.29
N VAL A 226 -0.03 14.38 -1.17
CA VAL A 226 1.44 14.34 -1.24
C VAL A 226 2.08 14.63 0.11
N ASN A 227 3.08 13.83 0.50
CA ASN A 227 3.88 13.98 1.73
C ASN A 227 3.03 14.10 3.01
N LYS A 228 1.86 13.44 3.05
CA LYS A 228 1.05 13.31 4.25
C LYS A 228 1.04 11.87 4.72
N TYR A 229 1.17 11.71 6.03
CA TYR A 229 1.03 10.41 6.66
C TYR A 229 -0.44 10.04 6.84
N TYR A 230 -0.68 8.77 6.65
CA TYR A 230 -1.94 8.10 6.92
C TYR A 230 -1.67 7.04 7.98
N PHE A 231 -2.45 7.07 9.05
CA PHE A 231 -2.42 6.06 10.09
C PHE A 231 -3.20 4.83 9.63
N VAL A 232 -2.57 3.68 9.69
CA VAL A 232 -3.15 2.37 9.38
C VAL A 232 -3.19 1.57 10.68
N SER A 233 -4.39 1.18 11.09
CA SER A 233 -4.60 0.27 12.22
C SER A 233 -5.10 -1.06 11.68
N SER A 234 -4.40 -2.14 11.98
CA SER A 234 -4.86 -3.50 11.72
C SER A 234 -5.68 -4.03 12.89
N SER A 235 -6.61 -4.94 12.59
CA SER A 235 -7.41 -5.64 13.60
C SER A 235 -6.74 -6.93 14.12
N GLN A 236 -5.61 -7.33 13.53
CA GLN A 236 -4.75 -8.43 14.01
C GLN A 236 -3.87 -7.96 15.18
#